data_AF-A0A2E9YDI4-F1
#
_entry.id   AF-A0A2E9YDI4-F1
#
_cell.length_a   1.000
_cell.length_b   1.000
_cell.length_c   1.000
_cell.angle_alpha   90.00
_cell.angle_beta   90.00
_cell.angle_gamma   90.00
#
_symmetry.space_group_name_H-M   'P 1'
#
loop_
_entity.id
_entity.type
_entity.pdbx_description
1 polymer ?
#
loop_
_entity_poly.entity_id
_entity_poly.type
_entity_poly.pdbx_seq_one_letter_code
_entity_poly.pdbx_strand_id
1 'polypeptide(L)'
;MKCHIKTLYIMRTAYTTFTLAASLLIGSGAFAQTGFTLVTGPTSFTGASNLEDGIQVGSSGMYATQFAVITDVLPFLSADAQMNWGALGLTSSKRQNEISQWYGVGAGLRLHQPYTEDRILQPWIGLGLSFMQQNNFSDLANAEGTSYFHWEDGQVYDMPENAENAEVLASSLAPDHNFETKTASEQSLAIPIQLGLNLNLSPRIYASASFAVLAGKEASLDPRPGYNDMITTAQAGLGIRIGKAYGEPEVEYPEEWLLIGDDADLDGIMDKRDRCPGTPENAPIDKRGCPTDSDKDGIADYLDIEPFSAHRRVNAQGVALTEEQWAVAMAPQKQTQDAFQKNFLRVDSEGATNVVTPVDANGRTPAELRLLKAFGSEKSTTTVKAKRSTAIRAAKPASKDLSDDFGKQTGLSNYTAVMPALRPSFRVQLAKDIRTLDMNEVTPLLVKGDVVQKFDNSSAMCFVSSGTLDLKRAEAMEQELHTSGFEDAHIIGEFNGRLMSLDAAKALQTSWESTAARMN
;
A
#
# COMPACT_ATOMS: atom_id res chain seq x y z
N MET A 1 -25.52 33.76 44.03
CA MET A 1 -26.12 33.13 42.83
C MET A 1 -25.76 31.65 42.81
N LYS A 2 -26.71 30.76 43.13
CA LYS A 2 -26.54 29.32 42.90
C LYS A 2 -26.84 29.08 41.43
N CYS A 3 -25.81 28.92 40.60
CA CYS A 3 -25.96 28.57 39.21
C CYS A 3 -26.41 27.10 39.13
N HIS A 4 -27.72 26.87 39.13
CA HIS A 4 -28.26 25.57 38.77
C HIS A 4 -28.30 25.50 37.25
N ILE A 5 -27.39 24.74 36.65
CA ILE A 5 -27.52 24.30 35.27
C ILE A 5 -28.78 23.44 35.21
N LYS A 6 -29.92 24.03 34.81
CA LYS A 6 -31.12 23.28 34.41
C LYS A 6 -30.77 22.58 33.10
N THR A 7 -30.21 21.38 33.19
CA THR A 7 -30.10 20.51 32.02
C THR A 7 -31.53 20.17 31.61
N LEU A 8 -31.98 20.72 30.48
CA LEU A 8 -33.24 20.35 29.84
C LEU A 8 -33.25 18.82 29.71
N TYR A 9 -34.33 18.18 30.18
CA TYR A 9 -34.49 16.72 30.29
C TYR A 9 -34.08 15.95 29.00
N ILE A 10 -34.15 16.62 27.85
CA ILE A 10 -33.85 16.15 26.51
C ILE A 10 -32.34 16.02 26.23
N MET A 11 -31.49 16.91 26.79
CA MET A 11 -30.02 16.78 26.70
C MET A 11 -29.53 15.50 27.35
N ARG A 12 -30.23 15.03 28.40
CA ARG A 12 -29.87 13.80 29.10
C ARG A 12 -30.05 12.57 28.21
N THR A 13 -31.17 12.47 27.50
CA THR A 13 -31.44 11.35 26.58
C THR A 13 -30.47 11.33 25.39
N ALA A 14 -30.24 12.47 24.75
CA ALA A 14 -29.29 12.61 23.64
C ALA A 14 -27.85 12.25 24.07
N TYR A 15 -27.45 12.72 25.26
CA TYR A 15 -26.15 12.38 25.85
C TYR A 15 -26.06 10.89 26.16
N THR A 16 -27.11 10.26 26.70
CA THR A 16 -27.09 8.81 26.97
C THR A 16 -27.04 7.96 25.71
N THR A 17 -27.73 8.33 24.63
CA THR A 17 -27.69 7.59 23.36
C THR A 17 -26.34 7.77 22.67
N PHE A 18 -25.80 8.99 22.70
CA PHE A 18 -24.48 9.28 22.14
C PHE A 18 -23.37 8.56 22.92
N THR A 19 -23.40 8.62 24.25
CA THR A 19 -22.42 7.91 25.09
C THR A 19 -22.50 6.41 24.87
N LEU A 20 -23.69 5.82 24.78
CA LEU A 20 -23.85 4.40 24.49
C LEU A 20 -23.31 4.02 23.10
N ALA A 21 -23.63 4.79 22.06
CA ALA A 21 -23.13 4.57 20.69
C ALA A 21 -21.60 4.73 20.60
N ALA A 22 -21.06 5.77 21.22
CA ALA A 22 -19.61 5.97 21.32
C ALA A 22 -18.93 4.83 22.09
N SER A 23 -19.55 4.35 23.18
CA SER A 23 -19.03 3.22 23.96
C SER A 23 -19.02 1.93 23.15
N LEU A 24 -20.07 1.68 22.36
CA LEU A 24 -20.16 0.52 21.47
C LEU A 24 -19.10 0.57 20.37
N LEU A 25 -18.89 1.73 19.74
CA LEU A 25 -17.84 1.93 18.72
C LEU A 25 -16.43 1.70 19.28
N ILE A 26 -16.16 2.22 20.48
CA ILE A 26 -14.86 2.03 21.17
C ILE A 26 -14.69 0.57 21.62
N GLY A 27 -15.76 -0.08 22.09
CA GLY A 27 -15.73 -1.44 22.62
C GLY A 27 -15.50 -2.53 21.57
N SER A 28 -15.95 -2.33 20.34
CA SER A 28 -15.75 -3.28 19.23
C SER A 28 -14.39 -3.19 18.54
N GLY A 29 -13.59 -2.17 18.86
CA GLY A 29 -12.31 -1.89 18.19
C GLY A 29 -11.18 -1.65 19.17
N ALA A 30 -10.84 -2.65 20.00
CA ALA A 30 -9.72 -2.55 20.95
C ALA A 30 -8.35 -2.24 20.30
N PHE A 31 -8.27 -2.24 18.95
CA PHE A 31 -7.05 -1.96 18.19
C PHE A 31 -7.25 -1.02 16.99
N ALA A 32 -8.41 -0.36 16.85
CA ALA A 32 -8.71 0.55 15.73
C ALA A 32 -8.41 2.02 16.07
N GLN A 33 -7.93 2.81 15.09
CA GLN A 33 -7.75 4.24 15.26
C GLN A 33 -9.12 4.90 15.50
N THR A 34 -9.26 5.57 16.64
CA THR A 34 -10.46 6.32 17.01
C THR A 34 -10.16 7.82 16.94
N GLY A 35 -10.90 8.53 16.10
CA GLY A 35 -10.87 9.97 15.95
C GLY A 35 -11.97 10.64 16.78
N PHE A 36 -11.64 11.72 17.46
CA PHE A 36 -12.61 12.66 18.03
C PHE A 36 -12.52 13.97 17.26
N THR A 37 -13.63 14.47 16.74
CA THR A 37 -13.70 15.76 16.03
C THR A 37 -14.67 16.70 16.70
N LEU A 38 -14.25 17.95 16.85
CA LEU A 38 -15.13 19.06 17.20
C LEU A 38 -15.02 20.12 16.10
N VAL A 39 -16.11 20.35 15.39
CA VAL A 39 -16.20 21.34 14.32
C VAL A 39 -17.35 22.30 14.60
N THR A 40 -17.16 23.58 14.24
CA THR A 40 -18.18 24.61 14.42
C THR A 40 -18.17 25.56 13.23
N GLY A 41 -19.29 26.20 12.95
CA GLY A 41 -19.39 27.18 11.88
C GLY A 41 -20.82 27.62 11.62
N PRO A 42 -21.08 28.39 10.56
CA PRO A 42 -22.41 28.90 10.26
C PRO A 42 -23.38 27.81 9.80
N THR A 43 -24.66 28.08 10.04
CA THR A 43 -25.81 27.36 9.49
C THR A 43 -26.44 28.15 8.34
N SER A 44 -27.21 27.48 7.49
CA SER A 44 -28.10 28.12 6.52
C SER A 44 -29.17 27.14 6.10
N PHE A 45 -30.29 27.62 5.55
CA PHE A 45 -31.21 26.77 4.80
C PHE A 45 -30.83 26.72 3.33
N THR A 46 -30.90 25.52 2.74
CA THR A 46 -30.96 25.36 1.29
C THR A 46 -32.26 24.65 0.94
N GLY A 47 -33.10 25.30 0.16
CA GLY A 47 -34.53 25.04 0.16
C GLY A 47 -35.21 26.38 0.36
N ALA A 48 -36.23 26.66 -0.45
CA ALA A 48 -36.42 28.01 -0.97
C ALA A 48 -36.81 29.04 0.09
N SER A 49 -36.13 30.18 0.04
CA SER A 49 -36.64 31.44 0.56
C SER A 49 -38.05 31.69 0.03
N ASN A 50 -39.00 31.93 0.92
CA ASN A 50 -40.22 32.60 0.52
C ASN A 50 -39.87 34.02 0.03
N LEU A 51 -40.59 34.45 -1.01
CA LEU A 51 -40.74 35.88 -1.30
C LEU A 51 -41.76 36.39 -0.29
N GLU A 52 -41.32 36.96 0.83
CA GLU A 52 -42.17 37.88 1.59
C GLU A 52 -42.08 39.23 0.88
N ASP A 53 -43.21 39.73 0.36
CA ASP A 53 -43.32 41.04 -0.30
C ASP A 53 -42.33 41.26 -1.47
N GLY A 54 -41.95 40.20 -2.19
CA GLY A 54 -41.02 40.30 -3.33
C GLY A 54 -39.53 40.24 -2.97
N ILE A 55 -39.19 40.14 -1.68
CA ILE A 55 -37.82 40.04 -1.19
C ILE A 55 -37.55 38.59 -0.77
N GLN A 56 -36.42 38.05 -1.24
CA GLN A 56 -35.93 36.73 -0.85
C GLN A 56 -35.56 36.75 0.65
N VAL A 57 -36.37 36.08 1.48
CA VAL A 57 -36.06 35.91 2.91
C VAL A 57 -34.86 34.99 3.05
N GLY A 58 -33.71 35.54 3.41
CA GLY A 58 -32.50 34.78 3.69
C GLY A 58 -32.49 34.29 5.13
N SER A 59 -32.32 32.99 5.33
CA SER A 59 -31.95 32.48 6.65
C SER A 59 -30.47 32.78 6.90
N SER A 60 -30.18 33.58 7.92
CA SER A 60 -28.82 33.73 8.43
C SER A 60 -28.66 32.77 9.59
N GLY A 61 -27.87 31.74 9.40
CA GLY A 61 -27.53 30.86 10.51
C GLY A 61 -26.58 31.53 11.49
N MET A 62 -26.75 31.20 12.77
CA MET A 62 -25.91 31.74 13.84
C MET A 62 -24.69 30.85 14.06
N TYR A 63 -24.94 29.58 14.36
CA TYR A 63 -23.89 28.59 14.57
C TYR A 63 -24.44 27.17 14.45
N ALA A 64 -23.58 26.24 14.07
CA ALA A 64 -23.74 24.81 14.27
C ALA A 64 -22.42 24.24 14.74
N THR A 65 -22.50 23.47 15.81
CA THR A 65 -21.39 22.71 16.35
C THR A 65 -21.70 21.24 16.22
N GLN A 66 -20.72 20.47 15.76
CA GLN A 66 -20.78 19.02 15.66
C GLN A 66 -19.61 18.42 16.42
N PHE A 67 -19.93 17.47 17.29
CA PHE A 67 -18.99 16.56 17.91
C PHE A 67 -19.17 15.18 17.29
N ALA A 68 -18.09 14.55 16.84
CA ALA A 68 -18.16 13.19 16.30
C ALA A 68 -17.04 12.31 16.84
N VAL A 69 -17.39 11.04 17.04
CA VAL A 69 -16.47 9.93 17.33
C VAL A 69 -16.43 9.08 16.08
N ILE A 70 -15.24 8.85 15.55
CA ILE A 70 -15.00 8.20 14.27
C ILE A 70 -14.11 7.00 14.57
N THR A 71 -14.46 5.83 14.07
CA THR A 71 -13.65 4.62 14.21
C THR A 71 -13.49 3.97 12.85
N ASP A 72 -12.25 3.67 12.49
CA ASP A 72 -11.95 3.00 11.23
C ASP A 72 -12.38 1.53 11.29
N VAL A 73 -13.20 1.11 10.32
CA VAL A 73 -13.66 -0.29 10.18
C VAL A 73 -12.83 -0.99 9.09
N LEU A 74 -12.48 -0.27 8.03
CA LEU A 74 -11.60 -0.68 6.95
C LEU A 74 -10.65 0.48 6.62
N PRO A 75 -9.54 0.25 5.89
CA PRO A 75 -8.62 1.33 5.51
C PRO A 75 -9.28 2.49 4.76
N PHE A 76 -10.41 2.26 4.08
CA PHE A 76 -11.12 3.28 3.30
C PHE A 76 -12.52 3.63 3.85
N LEU A 77 -12.92 3.04 4.97
CA LEU A 77 -14.26 3.17 5.53
C LEU A 77 -14.19 3.30 7.06
N SER A 78 -14.70 4.42 7.56
CA SER A 78 -14.93 4.63 8.99
C SER A 78 -16.42 4.65 9.31
N ALA A 79 -16.75 4.22 10.51
CA ALA A 79 -18.05 4.43 11.13
C ALA A 79 -17.97 5.64 12.06
N ASP A 80 -19.00 6.47 12.09
CA ASP A 80 -19.04 7.62 12.99
C ASP A 80 -20.34 7.72 13.78
N ALA A 81 -20.22 8.15 15.04
CA ALA A 81 -21.33 8.61 15.86
C ALA A 81 -21.20 10.12 16.05
N GLN A 82 -22.25 10.86 15.76
CA GLN A 82 -22.25 12.31 15.77
C GLN A 82 -23.35 12.89 16.65
N MET A 83 -23.02 13.98 17.32
CA MET A 83 -23.95 14.85 18.02
C MET A 83 -23.78 16.25 17.46
N ASN A 84 -24.88 16.86 17.04
CA ASN A 84 -24.88 18.16 16.39
C ASN A 84 -25.91 19.07 17.05
N TRP A 85 -25.59 20.35 17.22
CA TRP A 85 -26.52 21.35 17.73
C TRP A 85 -26.23 22.70 17.12
N GLY A 86 -27.27 23.50 16.94
CA GLY A 86 -27.11 24.80 16.33
C GLY A 86 -28.32 25.69 16.52
N ALA A 87 -28.17 26.92 16.05
CA ALA A 87 -29.23 27.91 16.01
C ALA A 87 -29.21 28.65 14.68
N LEU A 88 -30.38 29.10 14.27
CA LEU A 88 -30.61 29.81 13.02
C LEU A 88 -31.74 30.83 13.19
N GLY A 89 -31.61 31.98 12.53
CA GLY A 89 -32.62 33.04 12.53
C GLY A 89 -33.05 33.40 11.12
N LEU A 90 -34.12 34.19 11.02
CA LEU A 90 -34.55 34.80 9.77
C LEU A 90 -34.13 36.26 9.72
N THR A 91 -33.70 36.73 8.54
CA THR A 91 -33.32 38.14 8.34
C THR A 91 -34.48 39.04 7.90
N SER A 92 -35.66 38.47 7.61
CA SER A 92 -36.87 39.23 7.25
C SER A 92 -37.30 40.15 8.39
N SER A 93 -37.61 41.41 8.08
CA SER A 93 -38.05 42.43 9.05
C SER A 93 -39.23 41.97 9.90
N LYS A 94 -40.14 41.17 9.34
CA LYS A 94 -41.34 40.66 10.02
C LYS A 94 -41.05 39.48 10.97
N ARG A 95 -39.87 38.86 10.89
CA ARG A 95 -39.49 37.65 11.65
C ARG A 95 -38.11 37.72 12.30
N GLN A 96 -37.57 38.92 12.51
CA GLN A 96 -36.28 39.12 13.19
C GLN A 96 -36.29 38.65 14.65
N ASN A 97 -37.49 38.47 15.21
CA ASN A 97 -37.74 38.07 16.60
C ASN A 97 -38.06 36.59 16.72
N GLU A 98 -37.67 35.79 15.71
CA GLU A 98 -37.78 34.34 15.72
C GLU A 98 -36.41 33.68 15.55
N ILE A 99 -36.15 32.68 16.38
CA ILE A 99 -34.96 31.85 16.31
C ILE A 99 -35.37 30.38 16.37
N SER A 100 -34.74 29.56 15.54
CA SER A 100 -34.85 28.11 15.60
C SER A 100 -33.57 27.53 16.16
N GLN A 101 -33.71 26.63 17.12
CA GLN A 101 -32.64 25.85 17.68
C GLN A 101 -32.86 24.39 17.34
N TRP A 102 -31.81 23.71 16.91
CA TRP A 102 -31.89 22.32 16.54
C TRP A 102 -30.81 21.50 17.23
N TYR A 103 -31.15 20.24 17.49
CA TYR A 103 -30.30 19.25 18.12
C TYR A 103 -30.42 17.95 17.34
N GLY A 104 -29.30 17.27 17.13
CA GLY A 104 -29.23 16.03 16.39
C GLY A 104 -28.30 15.03 17.06
N VAL A 105 -28.67 13.75 16.99
CA VAL A 105 -27.79 12.63 17.33
C VAL A 105 -27.96 11.58 16.26
N GLY A 106 -26.85 11.12 15.69
CA GLY A 106 -26.87 10.19 14.59
C GLY A 106 -25.65 9.29 14.53
N ALA A 107 -25.73 8.35 13.61
CA ALA A 107 -24.63 7.49 13.23
C ALA A 107 -24.51 7.45 11.70
N GLY A 108 -23.30 7.27 11.21
CA GLY A 108 -23.00 7.31 9.79
C GLY A 108 -21.79 6.47 9.43
N LEU A 109 -21.52 6.48 8.13
CA LEU A 109 -20.35 5.89 7.52
C LEU A 109 -19.63 6.97 6.72
N ARG A 110 -18.30 6.96 6.77
CA ARG A 110 -17.43 7.88 6.03
C ARG A 110 -16.50 7.07 5.14
N LEU A 111 -16.54 7.38 3.86
CA LEU A 111 -15.57 6.89 2.89
C LEU A 111 -14.44 7.89 2.79
N HIS A 112 -13.22 7.40 2.91
CA HIS A 112 -12.00 8.20 2.80
C HIS A 112 -10.90 7.38 2.14
N GLN A 113 -9.82 8.06 1.76
CA GLN A 113 -8.61 7.37 1.35
C GLN A 113 -7.88 6.81 2.57
N PRO A 114 -7.13 5.70 2.43
CA PRO A 114 -6.30 5.17 3.50
C PRO A 114 -5.36 6.22 4.11
N TYR A 115 -5.28 6.22 5.43
CA TYR A 115 -4.42 7.11 6.18
C TYR A 115 -2.95 6.77 5.91
N THR A 116 -2.30 7.58 5.07
CA THR A 116 -0.84 7.51 4.85
C THR A 116 -0.18 8.72 5.48
N GLU A 117 0.92 8.54 6.22
CA GLU A 117 1.62 9.64 6.91
C GLU A 117 2.10 10.75 5.97
N ASP A 118 2.38 10.41 4.70
CA ASP A 118 2.84 11.37 3.69
C ASP A 118 1.72 12.30 3.17
N ARG A 119 0.44 12.01 3.44
CA ARG A 119 -0.68 12.83 2.95
C ARG A 119 -1.08 13.89 3.96
N ILE A 120 -0.83 15.15 3.59
CA ILE A 120 -1.29 16.32 4.34
C ILE A 120 -2.81 16.49 4.21
N LEU A 121 -3.37 16.23 3.03
CA LEU A 121 -4.79 16.45 2.72
C LEU A 121 -5.54 15.13 2.51
N GLN A 122 -6.70 15.01 3.15
CA GLN A 122 -7.53 13.81 3.16
C GLN A 122 -9.01 14.16 2.96
N PRO A 123 -9.52 14.10 1.72
CA PRO A 123 -10.93 14.26 1.46
C PRO A 123 -11.72 13.04 1.95
N TRP A 124 -12.95 13.28 2.40
CA TRP A 124 -13.87 12.24 2.82
C TRP A 124 -15.31 12.62 2.48
N ILE A 125 -16.15 11.61 2.28
CA ILE A 125 -17.59 11.76 2.07
C ILE A 125 -18.33 10.89 3.07
N GLY A 126 -19.36 11.44 3.70
CA GLY A 126 -20.13 10.79 4.75
C GLY A 126 -21.61 10.72 4.44
N LEU A 127 -22.25 9.63 4.85
CA LEU A 127 -23.69 9.47 4.82
C LEU A 127 -24.15 8.79 6.11
N GLY A 128 -25.23 9.27 6.69
CA GLY A 128 -25.73 8.71 7.95
C GLY A 128 -27.23 8.86 8.15
N LEU A 129 -27.65 8.53 9.36
CA LEU A 129 -28.99 8.71 9.87
C LEU A 129 -28.89 9.48 11.19
N SER A 130 -29.65 10.56 11.32
CA SER A 130 -29.66 11.42 12.49
C SER A 130 -31.09 11.62 12.97
N PHE A 131 -31.32 11.39 14.26
CA PHE A 131 -32.52 11.85 14.92
C PHE A 131 -32.35 13.34 15.23
N MET A 132 -33.25 14.17 14.71
CA MET A 132 -33.22 15.62 14.87
C MET A 132 -34.43 16.10 15.67
N GLN A 133 -34.20 17.09 16.53
CA GLN A 133 -35.25 17.86 17.18
C GLN A 133 -35.01 19.34 16.95
N GLN A 134 -36.02 20.03 16.44
CA GLN A 134 -36.03 21.46 16.20
C GLN A 134 -37.05 22.14 17.08
N ASN A 135 -36.68 23.29 17.61
CA ASN A 135 -37.48 24.11 18.52
C ASN A 135 -37.44 25.54 18.02
N ASN A 136 -38.61 26.11 17.72
CA ASN A 136 -38.72 27.51 17.33
C ASN A 136 -39.09 28.31 18.57
N PHE A 137 -38.40 29.44 18.74
CA PHE A 137 -38.58 30.38 19.83
C PHE A 137 -38.84 31.76 19.24
N SER A 138 -39.65 32.54 19.96
CA SER A 138 -39.92 33.92 19.64
C SER A 138 -39.78 34.80 20.87
N ASP A 139 -39.40 36.04 20.62
CA ASP A 139 -39.19 37.10 21.60
C ASP A 139 -40.51 37.88 21.76
N LEU A 140 -41.36 37.42 22.69
CA LEU A 140 -42.74 37.93 22.85
C LEU A 140 -42.98 38.69 24.16
N ALA A 141 -42.03 38.67 25.09
CA ALA A 141 -42.15 39.37 26.37
C ALA A 141 -40.83 40.02 26.76
N ASN A 142 -40.92 41.07 27.56
CA ASN A 142 -39.73 41.75 28.09
C ASN A 142 -39.21 41.06 29.37
N ALA A 143 -38.09 41.56 29.92
CA ALA A 143 -37.47 41.02 31.12
C ALA A 143 -38.37 41.02 32.38
N GLU A 144 -39.46 41.80 32.36
CA GLU A 144 -40.46 41.91 33.43
C GLU A 144 -41.65 40.94 33.22
N GLY A 145 -41.69 40.23 32.09
CA GLY A 145 -42.74 39.28 31.71
C GLY A 145 -43.96 39.91 31.05
N THR A 146 -43.89 41.18 30.66
CA THR A 146 -44.96 41.88 29.93
C THR A 146 -44.84 41.54 28.45
N SER A 147 -45.91 41.00 27.87
CA SER A 147 -45.95 40.71 26.44
C SER A 147 -45.95 41.99 25.62
N TYR A 148 -45.26 41.97 24.49
CA TYR A 148 -45.25 43.08 23.55
C TYR A 148 -45.54 42.64 22.11
N PHE A 149 -45.95 43.61 21.30
CA PHE A 149 -46.42 43.43 19.94
C PHE A 149 -45.61 44.34 19.01
N HIS A 150 -45.21 43.80 17.87
CA HIS A 150 -44.57 44.57 16.80
C HIS A 150 -45.65 45.20 15.93
N TRP A 151 -45.57 46.51 15.76
CA TRP A 151 -46.46 47.27 14.87
C TRP A 151 -45.80 47.49 13.50
N GLU A 152 -46.57 47.90 12.50
CA GLU A 152 -46.07 48.15 11.13
C GLU A 152 -45.03 49.29 11.06
N ASP A 153 -44.98 50.17 12.06
CA ASP A 153 -43.99 51.24 12.19
C ASP A 153 -42.59 50.76 12.63
N GLY A 154 -42.45 49.47 12.93
CA GLY A 154 -41.22 48.83 13.38
C GLY A 154 -40.90 49.04 14.86
N GLN A 155 -41.78 49.71 15.61
CA GLN A 155 -41.67 49.87 17.05
C GLN A 155 -42.40 48.73 17.79
N VAL A 156 -42.11 48.64 19.09
CA VAL A 156 -42.62 47.60 19.98
C VAL A 156 -43.52 48.23 21.03
N TYR A 157 -44.71 47.67 21.22
CA TYR A 157 -45.73 48.20 22.12
C TYR A 157 -46.31 47.14 23.04
N ASP A 158 -46.88 47.55 24.18
CA ASP A 158 -47.55 46.68 25.16
C ASP A 158 -48.93 46.16 24.72
N MET A 159 -49.46 46.62 23.58
CA MET A 159 -50.77 46.23 23.06
C MET A 159 -50.75 46.03 21.53
N PRO A 160 -51.63 45.19 20.96
CA PRO A 160 -51.65 44.94 19.52
C PRO A 160 -52.20 46.14 18.76
N GLU A 161 -51.69 46.36 17.54
CA GLU A 161 -52.03 47.51 16.68
C GLU A 161 -53.52 47.58 16.32
N ASN A 162 -54.20 46.42 16.29
CA ASN A 162 -55.62 46.31 15.98
C ASN A 162 -56.55 46.52 17.20
N ALA A 163 -56.00 46.79 18.38
CA ALA A 163 -56.81 47.05 19.57
C ALA A 163 -57.49 48.43 19.49
N GLU A 164 -58.65 48.55 20.15
CA GLU A 164 -59.41 49.79 20.18
C GLU A 164 -58.58 50.91 20.83
N ASN A 165 -58.42 52.04 20.11
CA ASN A 165 -57.60 53.18 20.51
C ASN A 165 -56.11 52.88 20.75
N ALA A 166 -55.55 51.87 20.08
CA ALA A 166 -54.15 51.49 20.21
C ALA A 166 -53.19 52.69 20.03
N GLU A 167 -53.39 53.53 19.01
CA GLU A 167 -52.53 54.69 18.71
C GLU A 167 -52.33 55.67 19.89
N VAL A 168 -53.28 55.71 20.83
CA VAL A 168 -53.25 56.65 21.98
C VAL A 168 -52.88 55.94 23.28
N LEU A 169 -53.27 54.68 23.43
CA LEU A 169 -53.10 53.93 24.67
C LEU A 169 -51.81 53.12 24.74
N ALA A 170 -51.21 52.81 23.58
CA ALA A 170 -50.03 51.96 23.51
C ALA A 170 -48.81 52.64 24.12
N SER A 171 -48.11 51.91 24.98
CA SER A 171 -46.82 52.32 25.53
C SER A 171 -45.68 51.61 24.80
N SER A 172 -44.68 52.37 24.38
CA SER A 172 -43.51 51.80 23.69
C SER A 172 -42.64 51.04 24.70
N LEU A 173 -42.26 49.83 24.32
CA LEU A 173 -41.42 48.93 25.11
C LEU A 173 -40.09 48.67 24.39
N ALA A 174 -39.06 48.31 25.16
CA ALA A 174 -37.81 47.81 24.61
C ALA A 174 -37.80 46.27 24.67
N PRO A 175 -37.57 45.57 23.54
CA PRO A 175 -37.39 44.12 23.55
C PRO A 175 -36.09 43.76 24.29
N ASP A 176 -36.09 42.62 24.96
CA ASP A 176 -34.93 42.14 25.71
C ASP A 176 -34.14 41.04 24.97
N HIS A 177 -34.65 40.56 23.83
CA HIS A 177 -33.99 39.61 22.93
C HIS A 177 -33.58 38.30 23.60
N ASN A 178 -34.37 37.86 24.58
CA ASN A 178 -34.12 36.63 25.34
C ASN A 178 -34.84 35.40 24.75
N PHE A 179 -35.73 35.56 23.75
CA PHE A 179 -36.37 34.48 22.98
C PHE A 179 -36.89 33.33 23.88
N GLU A 180 -37.57 33.62 24.98
CA GLU A 180 -38.00 32.58 25.93
C GLU A 180 -39.24 31.79 25.47
N THR A 181 -40.04 32.32 24.56
CA THR A 181 -41.34 31.73 24.22
C THR A 181 -41.21 30.71 23.10
N LYS A 182 -41.36 29.43 23.44
CA LYS A 182 -41.35 28.34 22.46
C LYS A 182 -42.64 28.32 21.65
N THR A 183 -42.56 28.58 20.35
CA THR A 183 -43.70 28.62 19.43
C THR A 183 -43.99 27.28 18.77
N ALA A 184 -42.94 26.54 18.38
CA ALA A 184 -43.08 25.24 17.73
C ALA A 184 -41.99 24.25 18.17
N SER A 185 -42.30 22.95 18.03
CA SER A 185 -41.34 21.87 18.24
C SER A 185 -41.63 20.73 17.29
N GLU A 186 -40.60 20.23 16.62
CA GLU A 186 -40.72 19.04 15.79
C GLU A 186 -39.55 18.09 16.02
N GLN A 187 -39.86 16.80 15.95
CA GLN A 187 -38.89 15.72 15.98
C GLN A 187 -38.96 14.99 14.65
N SER A 188 -37.82 14.73 14.05
CA SER A 188 -37.74 14.12 12.73
C SER A 188 -36.52 13.23 12.58
N LEU A 189 -36.59 12.37 11.56
CA LEU A 189 -35.43 11.63 11.08
C LEU A 189 -34.82 12.41 9.91
N ALA A 190 -33.51 12.59 9.95
CA ALA A 190 -32.75 13.27 8.92
C ALA A 190 -31.60 12.40 8.40
N ILE A 191 -31.26 12.63 7.14
CA ILE A 191 -30.17 11.98 6.42
C ILE A 191 -29.07 13.02 6.25
N PRO A 192 -28.06 13.06 7.13
CA PRO A 192 -26.88 13.89 6.93
C PRO A 192 -26.06 13.36 5.75
N ILE A 193 -25.85 14.23 4.76
CA ILE A 193 -24.91 14.03 3.65
C ILE A 193 -23.76 15.00 3.87
N GLN A 194 -22.55 14.47 4.01
CA GLN A 194 -21.38 15.24 4.42
C GLN A 194 -20.28 15.13 3.38
N LEU A 195 -19.62 16.25 3.11
CA LEU A 195 -18.38 16.30 2.36
C LEU A 195 -17.36 17.05 3.20
N GLY A 196 -16.19 16.46 3.41
CA GLY A 196 -15.19 17.09 4.24
C GLY A 196 -13.78 16.86 3.77
N LEU A 197 -12.88 17.64 4.37
CA LEU A 197 -11.47 17.69 4.08
C LEU A 197 -10.71 17.76 5.41
N ASN A 198 -9.90 16.74 5.67
CA ASN A 198 -9.02 16.70 6.82
C ASN A 198 -7.61 17.12 6.40
N LEU A 199 -7.01 18.03 7.15
CA LEU A 199 -5.64 18.47 6.99
C LEU A 199 -4.82 17.97 8.20
N ASN A 200 -3.92 17.02 7.95
CA ASN A 200 -3.07 16.43 8.98
C ASN A 200 -2.00 17.43 9.40
N LEU A 201 -2.12 17.95 10.63
CA LEU A 201 -1.14 18.86 11.23
C LEU A 201 -0.03 18.07 11.94
N SER A 202 -0.38 16.93 12.52
CA SER A 202 0.53 15.96 13.13
C SER A 202 -0.05 14.55 13.00
N PRO A 203 0.69 13.48 13.35
CA PRO A 203 0.16 12.11 13.29
C PRO A 203 -1.13 11.90 14.10
N ARG A 204 -1.34 12.73 15.13
CA ARG A 204 -2.50 12.64 16.04
C ARG A 204 -3.47 13.81 15.93
N ILE A 205 -3.09 14.94 15.34
CA ILE A 205 -3.93 16.14 15.29
C ILE A 205 -4.18 16.52 13.84
N TYR A 206 -5.43 16.77 13.50
CA TYR A 206 -5.83 17.24 12.18
C TYR A 206 -6.81 18.39 12.30
N ALA A 207 -6.74 19.33 11.36
CA ALA A 207 -7.82 20.27 11.13
C ALA A 207 -8.86 19.61 10.22
N SER A 208 -10.14 19.89 10.42
CA SER A 208 -11.23 19.37 9.60
C SER A 208 -12.10 20.51 9.13
N ALA A 209 -12.44 20.51 7.85
CA ALA A 209 -13.48 21.37 7.29
C ALA A 209 -14.55 20.46 6.67
N SER A 210 -15.81 20.69 7.00
CA SER A 210 -16.93 19.89 6.51
C SER A 210 -18.10 20.75 6.09
N PHE A 211 -18.71 20.36 4.99
CA PHE A 211 -20.01 20.84 4.55
C PHE A 211 -21.01 19.71 4.73
N ALA A 212 -22.12 19.98 5.40
CA ALA A 212 -23.17 19.01 5.62
C ALA A 212 -24.52 19.55 5.16
N VAL A 213 -25.31 18.67 4.55
CA VAL A 213 -26.73 18.89 4.25
C VAL A 213 -27.53 17.88 5.05
N LEU A 214 -28.46 18.34 5.87
CA LEU A 214 -29.36 17.50 6.66
C LEU A 214 -30.71 17.41 5.93
N ALA A 215 -30.90 16.32 5.19
CA ALA A 215 -32.13 16.06 4.46
C ALA A 215 -33.18 15.40 5.37
N GLY A 216 -34.29 16.06 5.68
CA GLY A 216 -35.32 15.49 6.55
C GLY A 216 -36.61 16.29 6.56
N LYS A 217 -37.61 15.82 7.30
CA LYS A 217 -38.78 16.62 7.63
C LYS A 217 -38.37 17.67 8.66
N GLU A 218 -38.68 18.93 8.41
CA GLU A 218 -38.14 20.03 9.22
C GLU A 218 -39.25 20.95 9.75
N ALA A 219 -39.06 21.47 10.97
CA ALA A 219 -39.81 22.61 11.46
C ALA A 219 -39.13 23.92 11.00
N SER A 220 -39.06 24.10 9.69
CA SER A 220 -38.63 25.37 9.08
C SER A 220 -39.35 26.52 9.77
N LEU A 221 -38.65 27.64 10.00
CA LEU A 221 -39.28 28.84 10.55
C LEU A 221 -40.37 29.35 9.59
N ASP A 222 -40.32 28.99 8.30
CA ASP A 222 -41.31 29.38 7.29
C ASP A 222 -41.66 28.23 6.32
N PRO A 223 -42.38 27.20 6.78
CA PRO A 223 -42.61 26.00 5.98
C PRO A 223 -43.59 26.26 4.84
N ARG A 224 -43.16 26.01 3.60
CA ARG A 224 -44.04 26.08 2.42
C ARG A 224 -44.92 24.84 2.32
N PRO A 225 -46.22 24.97 1.99
CA PRO A 225 -47.07 23.83 1.72
C PRO A 225 -46.50 22.95 0.59
N GLY A 226 -46.11 21.71 0.90
CA GLY A 226 -45.66 20.71 -0.07
C GLY A 226 -44.16 20.69 -0.39
N TYR A 227 -43.33 21.48 0.28
CA TYR A 227 -41.87 21.44 0.14
C TYR A 227 -41.19 21.08 1.46
N ASN A 228 -40.03 20.42 1.36
CA ASN A 228 -39.15 20.18 2.52
C ASN A 228 -37.93 21.08 2.36
N ASP A 229 -37.65 21.89 3.38
CA ASP A 229 -36.41 22.64 3.47
C ASP A 229 -35.32 21.76 4.09
N MET A 230 -34.05 22.09 3.83
CA MET A 230 -32.90 21.33 4.32
C MET A 230 -31.94 22.27 5.05
N ILE A 231 -31.52 21.87 6.25
CA ILE A 231 -30.44 22.56 6.96
C ILE A 231 -29.13 22.26 6.27
N THR A 232 -28.32 23.29 6.08
CA THR A 232 -26.94 23.20 5.63
C THR A 232 -26.01 23.80 6.66
N THR A 233 -24.84 23.21 6.79
CA THR A 233 -23.82 23.67 7.73
C THR A 233 -22.48 23.67 7.04
N ALA A 234 -21.74 24.77 7.16
CA ALA A 234 -20.33 24.83 6.81
C ALA A 234 -19.56 24.94 8.12
N GLN A 235 -18.69 23.98 8.40
CA GLN A 235 -18.03 23.87 9.70
C GLN A 235 -16.53 23.67 9.52
N ALA A 236 -15.77 24.19 10.46
CA ALA A 236 -14.34 23.95 10.57
C ALA A 236 -13.96 23.71 12.03
N GLY A 237 -12.90 22.95 12.25
CA GLY A 237 -12.43 22.69 13.59
C GLY A 237 -11.24 21.74 13.63
N LEU A 238 -11.12 21.05 14.76
CA LEU A 238 -9.96 20.20 15.05
C LEU A 238 -10.43 18.80 15.42
N GLY A 239 -9.60 17.83 15.06
CA GLY A 239 -9.74 16.45 15.46
C GLY A 239 -8.46 15.90 16.04
N ILE A 240 -8.63 14.95 16.94
CA ILE A 240 -7.54 14.16 17.53
C ILE A 240 -7.74 12.69 17.19
N ARG A 241 -6.66 11.97 16.92
CA ARG A 241 -6.64 10.52 16.69
C ARG A 241 -5.94 9.84 17.85
N ILE A 242 -6.57 8.80 18.38
CA ILE A 242 -6.07 7.97 19.48
C ILE A 242 -6.07 6.51 18.99
N GLY A 243 -5.03 5.75 19.32
CA GLY A 243 -4.88 4.35 18.89
C GLY A 243 -3.86 4.18 17.75
N LYS A 244 -3.65 2.92 17.35
CA LYS A 244 -2.79 2.55 16.20
C LYS A 244 -3.57 2.76 14.89
N ALA A 245 -2.90 3.20 13.84
CA ALA A 245 -3.51 3.41 12.52
C ALA A 245 -3.94 2.07 11.90
N TYR A 246 -5.12 2.00 11.31
CA TYR A 246 -5.61 0.81 10.60
C TYR A 246 -4.74 0.57 9.36
N GLY A 247 -3.87 -0.45 9.38
CA GLY A 247 -3.00 -0.81 8.25
C GLY A 247 -1.50 -0.80 8.52
N GLU A 248 -1.06 -0.66 9.77
CA GLU A 248 0.30 -1.10 10.11
C GLU A 248 0.26 -2.64 10.19
N PRO A 249 0.91 -3.38 9.26
CA PRO A 249 0.94 -4.82 9.37
C PRO A 249 1.56 -5.16 10.72
N GLU A 250 0.86 -5.97 11.51
CA GLU A 250 1.49 -6.61 12.65
C GLU A 250 2.54 -7.53 12.05
N VAL A 251 3.80 -7.12 12.17
CA VAL A 251 4.92 -7.99 11.85
C VAL A 251 4.84 -9.13 12.86
N GLU A 252 4.29 -10.26 12.43
CA GLU A 252 4.33 -11.49 13.23
C GLU A 252 5.78 -11.95 13.26
N TYR A 253 6.47 -11.61 14.35
CA TYR A 253 7.78 -12.18 14.65
C TYR A 253 7.61 -13.68 14.89
N PRO A 254 8.45 -14.54 14.27
CA PRO A 254 8.52 -15.94 14.66
C PRO A 254 8.74 -16.06 16.17
N GLU A 255 8.08 -17.00 16.85
CA GLU A 255 8.17 -17.16 18.32
C GLU A 255 9.61 -17.29 18.83
N GLU A 256 10.53 -17.73 17.96
CA GLU A 256 11.96 -17.89 18.22
C GLU A 256 12.69 -16.55 18.44
N TRP A 257 12.20 -15.44 17.88
CA TRP A 257 12.83 -14.11 17.97
C TRP A 257 12.46 -13.37 19.27
N LEU A 258 11.30 -13.68 19.85
CA LEU A 258 10.85 -13.15 21.15
C LEU A 258 11.74 -13.59 22.35
N LEU A 259 12.66 -14.54 22.13
CA LEU A 259 13.58 -15.08 23.13
C LEU A 259 14.98 -14.42 23.10
N ILE A 260 15.31 -13.65 22.05
CA ILE A 260 16.68 -13.13 21.81
C ILE A 260 16.91 -11.74 22.43
N GLY A 261 15.86 -10.96 22.65
CA GLY A 261 15.94 -9.61 23.23
C GLY A 261 14.67 -8.82 22.92
N ASP A 262 14.65 -7.53 23.28
CA ASP A 262 13.59 -6.61 22.85
C ASP A 262 13.90 -5.96 21.47
N ASP A 263 15.04 -6.28 20.83
CA ASP A 263 15.56 -5.74 19.56
C ASP A 263 16.35 -6.86 18.84
N ALA A 264 15.70 -7.56 17.90
CA ALA A 264 16.20 -8.80 17.31
C ALA A 264 17.22 -8.59 16.18
N ASP A 265 17.14 -7.47 15.47
CA ASP A 265 18.05 -7.11 14.37
C ASP A 265 19.13 -6.08 14.77
N LEU A 266 19.08 -5.62 16.03
CA LEU A 266 20.08 -4.74 16.65
C LEU A 266 20.22 -3.40 15.94
N ASP A 267 19.15 -2.94 15.30
CA ASP A 267 19.13 -1.65 14.61
C ASP A 267 18.93 -0.46 15.59
N GLY A 268 18.59 -0.76 16.86
CA GLY A 268 18.37 0.21 17.93
C GLY A 268 16.89 0.56 18.15
N ILE A 269 15.98 -0.10 17.44
CA ILE A 269 14.53 0.04 17.60
C ILE A 269 13.95 -1.29 18.10
N MET A 270 13.27 -1.21 19.24
CA MET A 270 12.67 -2.41 19.84
C MET A 270 11.66 -3.06 18.90
N ASP A 271 11.65 -4.39 18.78
CA ASP A 271 10.79 -5.21 17.91
C ASP A 271 9.30 -4.79 17.98
N LYS A 272 8.80 -4.48 19.18
CA LYS A 272 7.40 -4.03 19.38
C LYS A 272 7.04 -2.72 18.66
N ARG A 273 8.06 -1.95 18.26
CA ARG A 273 7.97 -0.64 17.59
C ARG A 273 8.70 -0.64 16.24
N ASP A 274 9.40 -1.70 15.91
CA ASP A 274 10.06 -1.88 14.63
C ASP A 274 9.04 -2.37 13.59
N ARG A 275 9.10 -1.75 12.42
CA ARG A 275 8.24 -2.01 11.27
C ARG A 275 8.97 -2.79 10.18
N CYS A 276 10.30 -2.83 10.21
CA CYS A 276 11.14 -3.41 9.18
C CYS A 276 12.12 -4.41 9.83
N PRO A 277 11.63 -5.61 10.18
CA PRO A 277 12.45 -6.62 10.82
C PRO A 277 13.59 -7.09 9.90
N GLY A 278 14.80 -7.13 10.43
CA GLY A 278 15.99 -7.59 9.72
C GLY A 278 16.79 -6.46 9.08
N THR A 279 16.65 -5.24 9.60
CA THR A 279 17.49 -4.12 9.19
C THR A 279 18.92 -4.35 9.69
N PRO A 280 19.96 -4.23 8.84
CA PRO A 280 21.32 -4.51 9.29
C PRO A 280 21.77 -3.52 10.36
N GLU A 281 22.51 -4.04 11.36
CA GLU A 281 23.10 -3.25 12.44
C GLU A 281 23.86 -2.03 11.89
N ASN A 282 23.57 -0.83 12.43
CA ASN A 282 24.12 0.47 12.01
C ASN A 282 23.65 1.00 10.63
N ALA A 283 22.63 0.43 10.01
CA ALA A 283 22.00 1.06 8.85
C ALA A 283 21.38 2.41 9.24
N PRO A 284 21.36 3.40 8.32
CA PRO A 284 20.63 4.64 8.55
C PRO A 284 19.12 4.35 8.53
N ILE A 285 18.51 4.24 9.71
CA ILE A 285 17.10 3.93 9.89
C ILE A 285 16.25 5.17 10.24
N ASP A 286 14.97 5.10 9.92
CA ASP A 286 13.97 6.06 10.37
C ASP A 286 13.51 5.75 11.81
N LYS A 287 12.54 6.54 12.32
CA LYS A 287 12.02 6.35 13.69
C LYS A 287 11.22 5.05 13.88
N ARG A 288 10.98 4.29 12.81
CA ARG A 288 10.16 3.08 12.79
C ARG A 288 10.99 1.82 12.50
N GLY A 289 12.32 1.91 12.43
CA GLY A 289 13.22 0.76 12.16
C GLY A 289 13.40 0.48 10.68
N CYS A 290 12.79 1.28 9.80
CA CYS A 290 12.92 1.09 8.38
C CYS A 290 14.15 1.82 7.83
N PRO A 291 14.90 1.21 6.90
CA PRO A 291 15.99 1.89 6.25
C PRO A 291 15.55 3.18 5.56
N THR A 292 16.41 4.19 5.63
CA THR A 292 16.20 5.47 4.94
C THR A 292 16.28 5.24 3.43
N ASP A 293 15.26 5.72 2.72
CA ASP A 293 15.17 5.78 1.26
C ASP A 293 14.88 7.24 0.89
N SER A 294 15.93 7.94 0.46
CA SER A 294 15.97 9.39 0.28
C SER A 294 15.24 9.86 -0.96
N ASP A 295 15.26 9.09 -2.06
CA ASP A 295 14.60 9.43 -3.32
C ASP A 295 13.26 8.70 -3.55
N LYS A 296 12.94 7.73 -2.67
CA LYS A 296 11.69 6.98 -2.61
C LYS A 296 11.49 6.08 -3.84
N ASP A 297 12.56 5.48 -4.34
CA ASP A 297 12.55 4.52 -5.44
C ASP A 297 12.28 3.07 -4.98
N GLY A 298 12.31 2.81 -3.67
CA GLY A 298 12.08 1.51 -3.04
C GLY A 298 13.35 0.72 -2.70
N ILE A 299 14.54 1.29 -2.91
CA ILE A 299 15.84 0.75 -2.55
C ILE A 299 16.42 1.64 -1.45
N ALA A 300 16.82 1.04 -0.33
CA ALA A 300 17.38 1.79 0.78
C ALA A 300 18.71 2.46 0.42
N ASP A 301 18.98 3.64 0.97
CA ASP A 301 20.17 4.47 0.66
C ASP A 301 21.51 3.72 0.82
N TYR A 302 21.56 2.71 1.69
CA TYR A 302 22.76 1.89 1.91
C TYR A 302 22.97 0.79 0.84
N LEU A 303 21.93 0.46 0.08
CA LEU A 303 21.93 -0.47 -1.06
C LEU A 303 21.87 0.26 -2.40
N ASP A 304 21.48 1.53 -2.39
CA ASP A 304 21.33 2.37 -3.56
C ASP A 304 22.67 2.99 -4.01
N ILE A 305 22.99 2.85 -5.29
CA ILE A 305 24.14 3.50 -5.93
C ILE A 305 23.87 4.98 -6.22
N GLU A 306 22.62 5.38 -6.46
CA GLU A 306 22.18 6.75 -6.71
C GLU A 306 21.15 7.24 -5.67
N PRO A 307 21.51 7.43 -4.36
CA PRO A 307 20.58 7.75 -3.26
C PRO A 307 19.72 9.02 -3.40
N PHE A 308 19.92 9.81 -4.45
CA PHE A 308 19.22 11.06 -4.71
C PHE A 308 18.79 11.15 -6.19
N SER A 309 18.42 10.02 -6.80
CA SER A 309 18.04 9.99 -8.20
C SER A 309 16.74 10.78 -8.43
N ALA A 310 16.58 11.36 -9.62
CA ALA A 310 15.38 12.16 -9.93
C ALA A 310 14.16 11.29 -10.32
N HIS A 311 14.35 9.99 -10.56
CA HIS A 311 13.37 9.10 -11.17
C HIS A 311 13.22 7.81 -10.38
N ARG A 312 12.00 7.49 -9.93
CA ARG A 312 11.68 6.26 -9.16
C ARG A 312 11.81 4.93 -9.92
N ARG A 313 12.20 4.97 -11.19
CA ARG A 313 12.30 3.77 -12.04
C ARG A 313 13.75 3.35 -12.06
N VAL A 314 14.08 2.45 -11.17
CA VAL A 314 15.46 1.99 -10.99
C VAL A 314 15.60 0.51 -11.32
N ASN A 315 16.84 0.10 -11.56
CA ASN A 315 17.19 -1.32 -11.58
C ASN A 315 17.33 -1.85 -10.13
N ALA A 316 17.73 -3.11 -9.97
CA ALA A 316 17.90 -3.74 -8.65
C ALA A 316 19.01 -3.12 -7.79
N GLN A 317 19.76 -2.15 -8.30
CA GLN A 317 20.84 -1.45 -7.61
C GLN A 317 20.56 0.06 -7.42
N GLY A 318 19.34 0.53 -7.71
CA GLY A 318 18.95 1.93 -7.52
C GLY A 318 19.42 2.90 -8.62
N VAL A 319 19.91 2.37 -9.75
CA VAL A 319 20.29 3.23 -10.89
C VAL A 319 19.07 3.56 -11.74
N ALA A 320 18.85 4.85 -12.00
CA ALA A 320 17.73 5.34 -12.80
C ALA A 320 17.75 4.83 -14.25
N LEU A 321 16.64 4.22 -14.67
CA LEU A 321 16.45 3.68 -16.02
C LEU A 321 15.79 4.70 -16.94
N THR A 322 16.28 4.80 -18.17
CA THR A 322 15.62 5.58 -19.23
C THR A 322 14.34 4.88 -19.71
N GLU A 323 13.44 5.63 -20.38
CA GLU A 323 12.21 5.05 -20.93
C GLU A 323 12.47 3.88 -21.88
N GLU A 324 13.54 3.97 -22.68
CA GLU A 324 13.94 2.91 -23.62
C GLU A 324 14.41 1.65 -22.87
N GLN A 325 15.23 1.81 -21.83
CA GLN A 325 15.72 0.69 -21.02
C GLN A 325 14.58 0.02 -20.25
N TRP A 326 13.65 0.82 -19.72
CA TRP A 326 12.46 0.30 -19.06
C TRP A 326 11.55 -0.46 -20.03
N ALA A 327 11.37 0.04 -21.25
CA ALA A 327 10.59 -0.63 -22.28
C ALA A 327 11.21 -1.99 -22.66
N VAL A 328 12.54 -2.09 -22.68
CA VAL A 328 13.26 -3.36 -22.90
C VAL A 328 13.10 -4.31 -21.71
N ALA A 329 13.17 -3.81 -20.47
CA ALA A 329 13.01 -4.63 -19.26
C ALA A 329 11.58 -5.20 -19.14
N MET A 330 10.57 -4.43 -19.53
CA MET A 330 9.16 -4.83 -19.54
C MET A 330 8.73 -5.56 -20.82
N ALA A 331 9.60 -5.62 -21.84
CA ALA A 331 9.28 -6.36 -23.05
C ALA A 331 9.13 -7.84 -22.69
N PRO A 332 8.03 -8.50 -23.10
CA PRO A 332 7.88 -9.92 -22.88
C PRO A 332 9.09 -10.61 -23.52
N GLN A 333 9.87 -11.34 -22.73
CA GLN A 333 10.90 -12.21 -23.28
C GLN A 333 10.18 -13.17 -24.22
N LYS A 334 10.31 -12.93 -25.53
CA LYS A 334 9.92 -13.91 -26.54
C LYS A 334 10.73 -15.15 -26.21
N GLN A 335 10.10 -16.13 -25.56
CA GLN A 335 10.63 -17.47 -25.47
C GLN A 335 10.91 -17.87 -26.92
N THR A 336 12.18 -17.92 -27.26
CA THR A 336 12.69 -18.32 -28.57
C THR A 336 12.54 -19.83 -28.74
N GLN A 337 11.38 -20.40 -28.36
CA GLN A 337 11.00 -21.76 -28.70
C GLN A 337 10.49 -21.86 -30.14
N ASP A 338 9.92 -20.78 -30.69
CA ASP A 338 9.32 -20.77 -32.02
C ASP A 338 10.27 -20.39 -33.18
N ALA A 339 11.50 -19.96 -32.90
CA ALA A 339 12.45 -19.59 -33.95
C ALA A 339 13.14 -20.82 -34.59
N PHE A 340 13.08 -22.00 -33.96
CA PHE A 340 13.77 -23.19 -34.46
C PHE A 340 12.92 -24.03 -35.43
N GLN A 341 11.59 -23.93 -35.39
CA GLN A 341 10.70 -24.86 -36.10
C GLN A 341 10.15 -24.38 -37.46
N LYS A 342 10.39 -23.13 -37.89
CA LYS A 342 9.70 -22.58 -39.08
C LYS A 342 10.50 -22.50 -40.38
N ASN A 343 11.73 -22.99 -40.44
CA ASN A 343 12.53 -22.95 -41.69
C ASN A 343 12.76 -24.35 -42.30
N PHE A 344 11.80 -24.73 -43.15
CA PHE A 344 11.88 -25.54 -44.38
C PHE A 344 12.36 -27.01 -44.33
N LEU A 345 11.48 -27.89 -44.84
CA LEU A 345 11.81 -29.22 -45.35
C LEU A 345 11.55 -29.23 -46.87
N ARG A 346 12.58 -29.51 -47.67
CA ARG A 346 12.42 -30.01 -49.05
C ARG A 346 13.12 -31.36 -49.12
N VAL A 347 12.37 -32.38 -49.55
CA VAL A 347 12.87 -33.74 -49.77
C VAL A 347 13.11 -33.87 -51.27
N ASP A 348 14.37 -34.01 -51.68
CA ASP A 348 14.70 -34.46 -53.03
C ASP A 348 15.73 -35.59 -52.92
N SER A 349 15.35 -36.79 -53.32
CA SER A 349 16.28 -37.74 -53.93
C SER A 349 15.52 -38.72 -54.80
N GLU A 350 15.92 -38.89 -56.06
CA GLU A 350 15.79 -40.21 -56.67
C GLU A 350 16.94 -41.06 -56.15
N GLY A 351 16.66 -41.86 -55.12
CA GLY A 351 17.41 -43.08 -54.86
C GLY A 351 18.43 -43.12 -53.72
N ALA A 352 18.32 -42.33 -52.63
CA ALA A 352 18.84 -42.74 -51.30
C ALA A 352 18.49 -41.74 -50.15
N THR A 353 17.64 -42.22 -49.24
CA THR A 353 17.55 -41.98 -47.78
C THR A 353 17.98 -40.62 -47.21
N ASN A 354 16.96 -39.79 -46.98
CA ASN A 354 16.78 -38.85 -45.85
C ASN A 354 18.04 -38.11 -45.35
N VAL A 355 18.59 -37.24 -46.19
CA VAL A 355 19.47 -36.16 -45.71
C VAL A 355 18.73 -34.84 -45.92
N VAL A 356 18.20 -34.28 -44.82
CA VAL A 356 17.59 -32.95 -44.81
C VAL A 356 18.70 -31.91 -44.66
N THR A 357 18.84 -31.02 -45.64
CA THR A 357 19.73 -29.86 -45.54
C THR A 357 18.90 -28.57 -45.47
N PRO A 358 19.04 -27.74 -44.41
CA PRO A 358 18.28 -26.50 -44.29
C PRO A 358 18.72 -25.49 -45.35
N VAL A 359 17.77 -24.85 -46.02
CA VAL A 359 18.00 -23.87 -47.09
C VAL A 359 17.28 -22.55 -46.79
N ASP A 360 17.79 -21.43 -47.30
CA ASP A 360 17.13 -20.12 -47.17
C ASP A 360 15.89 -19.98 -48.07
N ALA A 361 15.20 -18.84 -47.98
CA ALA A 361 13.99 -18.56 -48.77
C ALA A 361 14.22 -18.59 -50.31
N ASN A 362 15.48 -18.56 -50.76
CA ASN A 362 15.86 -18.67 -52.18
C ASN A 362 16.42 -20.05 -52.53
N GLY A 363 16.35 -21.03 -51.61
CA GLY A 363 16.78 -22.41 -51.83
C GLY A 363 18.29 -22.65 -51.67
N ARG A 364 19.05 -21.75 -51.02
CA ARG A 364 20.51 -21.87 -50.87
C ARG A 364 20.90 -22.51 -49.55
N THR A 365 21.85 -23.43 -49.58
CA THR A 365 22.34 -24.14 -48.38
C THR A 365 23.25 -23.26 -47.52
N PRO A 366 23.53 -23.60 -46.25
CA PRO A 366 24.37 -22.78 -45.38
C PRO A 366 25.83 -22.74 -45.86
N ALA A 367 26.26 -23.77 -46.60
CA ALA A 367 27.55 -23.81 -47.27
C ALA A 367 27.61 -22.83 -48.45
N GLU A 368 26.55 -22.77 -49.28
CA GLU A 368 26.45 -21.82 -50.39
C GLU A 368 26.33 -20.37 -49.89
N LEU A 369 25.61 -20.13 -48.80
CA LEU A 369 25.54 -18.82 -48.13
C LEU A 369 26.90 -18.38 -47.57
N ARG A 370 27.67 -19.29 -46.97
CA ARG A 370 29.04 -19.01 -46.53
C ARG A 370 29.96 -18.71 -47.71
N LEU A 371 29.83 -19.44 -48.81
CA LEU A 371 30.58 -19.20 -50.04
C LEU A 371 30.19 -17.86 -50.70
N LEU A 372 28.89 -17.50 -50.72
CA LEU A 372 28.42 -16.22 -51.25
C LEU A 372 28.91 -15.04 -50.40
N LYS A 373 28.93 -15.20 -49.07
CA LYS A 373 29.47 -14.20 -48.13
C LYS A 373 30.98 -14.06 -48.26
N ALA A 374 31.69 -15.16 -48.51
CA ALA A 374 33.14 -15.17 -48.61
C ALA A 374 33.66 -14.67 -49.97
N PHE A 375 32.91 -14.90 -51.06
CA PHE A 375 33.42 -14.68 -52.42
C PHE A 375 32.54 -13.78 -53.30
N GLY A 376 31.64 -12.98 -52.70
CA GLY A 376 30.85 -11.91 -53.32
C GLY A 376 30.80 -11.92 -54.85
N SER A 377 29.74 -12.50 -55.41
CA SER A 377 29.29 -12.38 -56.81
C SER A 377 30.35 -11.91 -57.83
N GLU A 378 31.07 -12.84 -58.45
CA GLU A 378 31.00 -13.07 -59.90
C GLU A 378 31.86 -14.28 -60.33
N LYS A 379 31.18 -15.26 -60.93
CA LYS A 379 31.66 -16.26 -61.92
C LYS A 379 32.79 -17.24 -61.54
N SER A 380 32.42 -18.51 -61.71
CA SER A 380 33.22 -19.68 -62.10
C SER A 380 33.79 -20.57 -60.98
N THR A 381 33.05 -21.66 -60.79
CA THR A 381 33.53 -23.02 -60.51
C THR A 381 34.90 -23.34 -61.13
N THR A 382 35.82 -23.96 -60.37
CA THR A 382 36.22 -25.39 -60.50
C THR A 382 37.53 -25.73 -59.73
N THR A 383 37.43 -26.77 -58.90
CA THR A 383 38.46 -27.70 -58.36
C THR A 383 39.60 -27.23 -57.43
N VAL A 384 39.57 -27.81 -56.23
CA VAL A 384 40.65 -27.93 -55.26
C VAL A 384 41.74 -28.90 -55.75
N LYS A 385 43.02 -28.56 -55.51
CA LYS A 385 44.09 -29.55 -55.31
C LYS A 385 44.78 -29.31 -53.96
N ALA A 386 44.80 -30.37 -53.18
CA ALA A 386 45.37 -30.47 -51.84
C ALA A 386 46.91 -30.33 -51.82
N LYS A 387 47.46 -29.93 -50.65
CA LYS A 387 48.69 -30.51 -50.11
C LYS A 387 48.89 -30.23 -48.60
N ARG A 388 49.62 -31.16 -48.02
CA ARG A 388 49.81 -31.55 -46.60
C ARG A 388 50.85 -30.68 -45.86
N SER A 389 50.84 -30.77 -44.52
CA SER A 389 51.96 -30.62 -43.54
C SER A 389 52.58 -29.21 -43.36
N THR A 390 53.08 -28.72 -42.22
CA THR A 390 53.55 -29.30 -40.94
C THR A 390 53.78 -28.17 -39.91
N ALA A 391 53.64 -28.49 -38.62
CA ALA A 391 54.47 -28.14 -37.46
C ALA A 391 54.88 -26.68 -37.08
N ILE A 392 54.49 -26.32 -35.84
CA ILE A 392 55.25 -25.71 -34.72
C ILE A 392 55.63 -24.21 -34.78
N ARG A 393 55.15 -23.45 -33.78
CA ARG A 393 56.03 -22.64 -32.91
C ARG A 393 55.45 -22.45 -31.51
N ALA A 394 56.18 -22.97 -30.52
CA ALA A 394 56.00 -22.66 -29.10
C ALA A 394 56.58 -21.27 -28.77
N ALA A 395 55.99 -20.57 -27.79
CA ALA A 395 56.63 -19.52 -27.02
C ALA A 395 56.26 -19.65 -25.54
N LYS A 396 57.24 -19.26 -24.71
CA LYS A 396 57.60 -19.74 -23.36
C LYS A 396 56.90 -19.00 -22.19
N PRO A 397 57.10 -19.45 -20.93
CA PRO A 397 56.28 -19.16 -19.75
C PRO A 397 56.78 -18.00 -18.88
N ALA A 398 55.87 -17.46 -18.07
CA ALA A 398 56.06 -16.70 -16.83
C ALA A 398 54.66 -16.65 -16.17
N SER A 399 54.41 -16.76 -14.87
CA SER A 399 55.22 -16.74 -13.65
C SER A 399 54.36 -17.36 -12.53
N LYS A 400 55.01 -17.77 -11.43
CA LYS A 400 54.39 -18.22 -10.19
C LYS A 400 53.60 -17.10 -9.48
N ASP A 401 52.76 -17.55 -8.54
CA ASP A 401 52.09 -16.84 -7.45
C ASP A 401 50.77 -16.14 -7.79
N LEU A 402 49.67 -16.86 -7.55
CA LEU A 402 48.30 -16.34 -7.50
C LEU A 402 47.57 -16.90 -6.25
N SER A 403 48.29 -16.96 -5.13
CA SER A 403 47.72 -17.29 -3.81
C SER A 403 47.53 -16.08 -2.90
N ASP A 404 47.72 -14.84 -3.38
CA ASP A 404 47.87 -13.70 -2.47
C ASP A 404 47.13 -12.41 -2.86
N ASP A 405 46.11 -12.46 -3.73
CA ASP A 405 45.45 -11.20 -4.14
C ASP A 405 43.91 -11.22 -4.21
N PHE A 406 43.27 -12.16 -3.52
CA PHE A 406 41.79 -12.18 -3.47
C PHE A 406 41.18 -11.45 -2.25
N GLY A 407 41.98 -11.14 -1.24
CA GLY A 407 41.48 -10.70 0.08
C GLY A 407 41.60 -9.22 0.40
N LYS A 408 42.27 -8.40 -0.43
CA LYS A 408 42.59 -7.00 -0.05
C LYS A 408 41.91 -5.91 -0.89
N GLN A 409 41.11 -6.25 -1.90
CA GLN A 409 40.50 -5.25 -2.78
C GLN A 409 38.96 -5.21 -2.79
N THR A 410 38.25 -6.11 -2.11
CA THR A 410 36.79 -6.22 -2.28
C THR A 410 35.95 -5.93 -1.03
N GLY A 411 36.52 -5.74 0.15
CA GLY A 411 35.72 -5.39 1.34
C GLY A 411 34.59 -6.38 1.68
N LEU A 412 34.63 -7.60 1.15
CA LEU A 412 33.59 -8.63 1.30
C LEU A 412 33.69 -9.42 2.62
N SER A 413 34.44 -8.89 3.60
CA SER A 413 34.48 -9.39 4.98
C SER A 413 33.28 -8.97 5.82
N ASN A 414 32.39 -8.17 5.27
CA ASN A 414 31.15 -7.75 5.92
C ASN A 414 29.98 -8.43 5.19
N TYR A 415 29.14 -9.14 5.95
CA TYR A 415 27.85 -9.74 5.55
C TYR A 415 27.99 -11.13 4.87
N THR A 416 28.31 -12.22 5.57
CA THR A 416 27.71 -12.76 6.81
C THR A 416 26.22 -13.12 6.72
N ALA A 417 25.65 -13.25 5.51
CA ALA A 417 24.30 -13.78 5.26
C ALA A 417 24.27 -15.03 4.34
N VAL A 418 25.44 -15.62 4.03
CA VAL A 418 25.60 -16.62 2.94
C VAL A 418 26.13 -17.98 3.44
N MET A 419 25.92 -18.29 4.72
CA MET A 419 26.41 -19.53 5.33
C MET A 419 25.69 -20.85 4.92
N PRO A 420 24.74 -20.90 3.96
CA PRO A 420 24.41 -22.16 3.28
C PRO A 420 25.10 -22.36 1.92
N ALA A 421 25.56 -21.29 1.25
CA ALA A 421 25.97 -21.37 -0.16
C ALA A 421 27.44 -21.78 -0.36
N LEU A 422 28.21 -21.91 0.71
CA LEU A 422 29.63 -22.34 0.69
C LEU A 422 29.84 -23.73 1.31
N ARG A 423 28.83 -24.61 1.25
CA ARG A 423 29.00 -26.02 1.64
C ARG A 423 29.30 -26.85 0.38
N PRO A 424 30.36 -27.69 0.38
CA PRO A 424 30.56 -28.64 -0.71
C PRO A 424 29.40 -29.64 -0.77
N SER A 425 29.02 -30.01 -1.99
CA SER A 425 28.03 -31.05 -2.26
C SER A 425 28.69 -32.26 -2.92
N PHE A 426 28.06 -33.42 -2.80
CA PHE A 426 28.49 -34.69 -3.37
C PHE A 426 27.54 -35.11 -4.49
N ARG A 427 28.13 -35.63 -5.56
CA ARG A 427 27.43 -36.21 -6.71
C ARG A 427 28.07 -37.54 -7.08
N VAL A 428 27.34 -38.37 -7.79
CA VAL A 428 27.88 -39.60 -8.39
C VAL A 428 28.07 -39.35 -9.87
N GLN A 429 29.31 -39.50 -10.36
CA GLN A 429 29.64 -39.47 -11.77
C GLN A 429 29.51 -40.89 -12.34
N LEU A 430 28.77 -41.05 -13.44
CA LEU A 430 28.43 -42.37 -13.98
C LEU A 430 29.64 -43.15 -14.54
N ALA A 431 30.62 -42.45 -15.10
CA ALA A 431 31.87 -43.04 -15.59
C ALA A 431 32.98 -41.98 -15.65
N LYS A 432 34.25 -42.41 -15.61
CA LYS A 432 35.42 -41.51 -15.70
C LYS A 432 35.58 -40.86 -17.09
N ASP A 433 35.23 -41.56 -18.16
CA ASP A 433 35.22 -41.06 -19.53
C ASP A 433 33.86 -41.34 -20.15
N ILE A 434 33.29 -40.38 -20.87
CA ILE A 434 32.01 -40.54 -21.58
C ILE A 434 32.06 -41.66 -22.62
N ARG A 435 33.25 -42.00 -23.11
CA ARG A 435 33.44 -43.04 -24.13
C ARG A 435 33.19 -44.46 -23.63
N THR A 436 33.24 -44.69 -22.32
CA THR A 436 32.97 -46.01 -21.73
C THR A 436 31.50 -46.20 -21.37
N LEU A 437 30.67 -45.18 -21.58
CA LEU A 437 29.29 -45.14 -21.14
C LEU A 437 28.33 -45.49 -22.28
N ASP A 438 27.43 -46.46 -22.06
CA ASP A 438 26.37 -46.77 -23.03
C ASP A 438 25.26 -45.70 -22.95
N MET A 439 25.17 -44.88 -24.00
CA MET A 439 24.18 -43.82 -24.08
C MET A 439 22.73 -44.33 -24.09
N ASN A 440 22.48 -45.58 -24.47
CA ASN A 440 21.13 -46.16 -24.42
C ASN A 440 20.62 -46.29 -22.97
N GLU A 441 21.52 -46.55 -22.03
CA GLU A 441 21.21 -46.67 -20.60
C GLU A 441 21.14 -45.30 -19.90
N VAL A 442 21.89 -44.32 -20.40
CA VAL A 442 21.91 -42.95 -19.86
C VAL A 442 20.72 -42.10 -20.32
N THR A 443 20.28 -42.31 -21.56
CA THR A 443 19.17 -41.54 -22.16
C THR A 443 17.90 -41.51 -21.30
N PRO A 444 17.39 -42.64 -20.75
CA PRO A 444 16.21 -42.59 -19.88
C PRO A 444 16.45 -41.80 -18.59
N LEU A 445 17.66 -41.85 -18.02
CA LEU A 445 18.03 -41.08 -16.82
C LEU A 445 18.09 -39.56 -17.08
N LEU A 446 18.55 -39.17 -18.27
CA LEU A 446 18.56 -37.77 -18.71
C LEU A 446 17.13 -37.23 -18.93
N VAL A 447 16.26 -38.04 -19.54
CA VAL A 447 14.85 -37.65 -19.77
C VAL A 447 14.08 -37.52 -18.45
N LYS A 448 14.36 -38.41 -17.49
CA LYS A 448 13.75 -38.37 -16.15
C LYS A 448 14.32 -37.25 -15.27
N GLY A 449 15.50 -36.71 -15.62
CA GLY A 449 16.18 -35.65 -14.87
C GLY A 449 17.00 -36.16 -13.68
N ASP A 450 17.21 -37.48 -13.56
CA ASP A 450 18.00 -38.09 -12.49
C ASP A 450 19.50 -37.77 -12.65
N VAL A 451 19.92 -37.53 -13.89
CA VAL A 451 21.30 -37.25 -14.30
C VAL A 451 21.36 -35.94 -15.10
N VAL A 452 22.41 -35.17 -14.91
CA VAL A 452 22.68 -33.89 -15.58
C VAL A 452 24.05 -33.94 -16.27
N GLN A 453 24.16 -33.29 -17.41
CA GLN A 453 25.42 -33.11 -18.12
C GLN A 453 26.24 -31.97 -17.49
N LYS A 454 27.50 -32.25 -17.13
CA LYS A 454 28.46 -31.25 -16.63
C LYS A 454 29.82 -31.38 -17.33
N PHE A 455 30.67 -30.39 -17.14
CA PHE A 455 32.06 -30.43 -17.57
C PHE A 455 32.97 -30.56 -16.35
N ASP A 456 33.97 -31.42 -16.44
CA ASP A 456 35.01 -31.52 -15.42
C ASP A 456 36.05 -30.38 -15.59
N ASN A 457 37.06 -30.34 -14.71
CA ASN A 457 38.13 -29.34 -14.79
C ASN A 457 39.03 -29.48 -16.04
N SER A 458 38.95 -30.61 -16.77
CA SER A 458 39.65 -30.83 -18.04
C SER A 458 38.80 -30.41 -19.25
N SER A 459 37.61 -29.84 -19.03
CA SER A 459 36.61 -29.52 -20.06
C SER A 459 36.06 -30.75 -20.79
N ALA A 460 36.19 -31.94 -20.20
CA ALA A 460 35.54 -33.15 -20.68
C ALA A 460 34.09 -33.21 -20.18
N MET A 461 33.18 -33.62 -21.06
CA MET A 461 31.78 -33.82 -20.72
C MET A 461 31.64 -35.06 -19.83
N CYS A 462 30.89 -34.93 -18.74
CA CYS A 462 30.55 -36.02 -17.83
C CYS A 462 29.06 -35.97 -17.47
N PHE A 463 28.54 -37.12 -17.08
CA PHE A 463 27.17 -37.28 -16.59
C PHE A 463 27.21 -37.51 -15.09
N VAL A 464 26.48 -36.66 -14.35
CA VAL A 464 26.49 -36.65 -12.89
C VAL A 464 25.08 -36.67 -12.34
N SER A 465 24.88 -37.33 -11.22
CA SER A 465 23.61 -37.36 -10.50
C SER A 465 23.19 -35.97 -9.97
N SER A 466 22.00 -35.89 -9.40
CA SER A 466 21.62 -34.79 -8.50
C SER A 466 22.60 -34.64 -7.32
N GLY A 467 22.78 -33.40 -6.84
CA GLY A 467 23.72 -33.07 -5.77
C GLY A 467 23.12 -33.27 -4.40
N THR A 468 23.90 -33.82 -3.47
CA THR A 468 23.50 -34.07 -2.09
C THR A 468 24.51 -33.48 -1.12
N LEU A 469 24.09 -33.05 0.07
CA LEU A 469 24.98 -32.47 1.08
C LEU A 469 25.55 -33.53 2.05
N ASP A 470 25.03 -34.74 2.01
CA ASP A 470 25.37 -35.83 2.91
C ASP A 470 26.08 -36.95 2.14
N LEU A 471 27.29 -37.28 2.60
CA LEU A 471 28.12 -38.32 1.99
C LEU A 471 27.44 -39.69 2.01
N LYS A 472 26.70 -40.02 3.07
CA LYS A 472 25.98 -41.31 3.18
C LYS A 472 24.92 -41.47 2.09
N ARG A 473 24.29 -40.35 1.70
CA ARG A 473 23.28 -40.34 0.65
C ARG A 473 23.92 -40.50 -0.73
N ALA A 474 25.10 -39.91 -0.94
CA ALA A 474 25.88 -40.12 -2.15
C ALA A 474 26.36 -41.58 -2.29
N GLU A 475 26.78 -42.22 -1.19
CA GLU A 475 27.13 -43.65 -1.16
C GLU A 475 25.94 -44.55 -1.50
N ALA A 476 24.74 -44.24 -1.00
CA ALA A 476 23.52 -44.98 -1.37
C ALA A 476 23.19 -44.83 -2.87
N MET A 477 23.37 -43.63 -3.44
CA MET A 477 23.15 -43.38 -4.87
C MET A 477 24.19 -44.07 -5.75
N GLU A 478 25.44 -44.17 -5.31
CA GLU A 478 26.49 -44.93 -5.99
C GLU A 478 26.12 -46.41 -6.05
N GLN A 479 25.66 -46.99 -4.93
CA GLN A 479 25.19 -48.37 -4.88
C GLN A 479 23.98 -48.61 -5.81
N GLU A 480 23.03 -47.68 -5.85
CA GLU A 480 21.86 -47.77 -6.75
C GLU A 480 22.29 -47.77 -8.22
N LEU A 481 23.25 -46.91 -8.59
CA LEU A 481 23.80 -46.87 -9.94
C LEU A 481 24.59 -48.13 -10.29
N HIS A 482 25.33 -48.71 -9.35
CA HIS A 482 26.00 -50.00 -9.53
C HIS A 482 25.00 -51.12 -9.79
N THR A 483 23.89 -51.16 -9.02
CA THR A 483 22.82 -52.15 -9.28
C THR A 483 22.10 -51.95 -10.61
N SER A 484 22.17 -50.75 -11.16
CA SER A 484 21.56 -50.37 -12.45
C SER A 484 22.48 -50.60 -13.65
N GLY A 485 23.69 -51.16 -13.46
CA GLY A 485 24.63 -51.49 -14.53
C GLY A 485 25.83 -50.54 -14.67
N PHE A 486 25.90 -49.46 -13.88
CA PHE A 486 27.01 -48.49 -13.94
C PHE A 486 28.13 -48.84 -12.95
N GLU A 487 28.93 -49.87 -13.27
CA GLU A 487 30.03 -50.35 -12.40
C GLU A 487 31.15 -49.31 -12.18
N ASP A 488 31.35 -48.39 -13.14
CA ASP A 488 32.36 -47.33 -13.09
C ASP A 488 31.90 -46.07 -12.33
N ALA A 489 30.68 -46.09 -11.78
CA ALA A 489 30.13 -44.94 -11.07
C ALA A 489 30.93 -44.68 -9.79
N HIS A 490 31.28 -43.43 -9.54
CA HIS A 490 32.05 -43.02 -8.37
C HIS A 490 31.63 -41.64 -7.86
N ILE A 491 31.81 -41.43 -6.56
CA ILE A 491 31.45 -40.15 -5.92
C ILE A 491 32.50 -39.07 -6.24
N ILE A 492 32.01 -37.90 -6.62
CA ILE A 492 32.78 -36.68 -6.81
C ILE A 492 32.21 -35.53 -5.98
N GLY A 493 33.04 -34.53 -5.73
CA GLY A 493 32.62 -33.31 -5.06
C GLY A 493 32.19 -32.23 -6.04
N GLU A 494 31.36 -31.30 -5.57
CA GLU A 494 31.06 -30.05 -6.24
C GLU A 494 31.10 -28.89 -5.24
N PHE A 495 31.77 -27.81 -5.63
CA PHE A 495 31.79 -26.56 -4.88
C PHE A 495 31.69 -25.38 -5.86
N ASN A 496 30.78 -24.43 -5.60
CA ASN A 496 30.53 -23.27 -6.45
C ASN A 496 30.37 -23.62 -7.95
N GLY A 497 29.61 -24.68 -8.25
CA GLY A 497 29.35 -25.10 -9.63
C GLY A 497 30.45 -25.92 -10.30
N ARG A 498 31.63 -26.07 -9.68
CA ARG A 498 32.79 -26.80 -10.23
C ARG A 498 32.95 -28.17 -9.60
N LEU A 499 33.19 -29.18 -10.44
CA LEU A 499 33.48 -30.54 -10.01
C LEU A 499 34.91 -30.66 -9.45
N MET A 500 35.07 -31.44 -8.39
CA MET A 500 36.36 -31.68 -7.72
C MET A 500 36.46 -33.12 -7.22
N SER A 501 37.66 -33.53 -6.81
CA SER A 501 37.87 -34.85 -6.22
C SER A 501 37.12 -35.00 -4.90
N LEU A 502 36.74 -36.24 -4.59
CA LEU A 502 36.09 -36.58 -3.32
C LEU A 502 36.91 -36.13 -2.11
N ASP A 503 38.23 -36.30 -2.15
CA ASP A 503 39.13 -35.91 -1.06
C ASP A 503 39.13 -34.40 -0.82
N ALA A 504 39.11 -33.61 -1.90
CA ALA A 504 39.03 -32.15 -1.80
C ALA A 504 37.69 -31.70 -1.20
N ALA A 505 36.58 -32.33 -1.59
CA ALA A 505 35.27 -32.04 -1.03
C ALA A 505 35.15 -32.45 0.45
N LYS A 506 35.69 -33.62 0.85
CA LYS A 506 35.74 -34.04 2.26
C LYS A 506 36.58 -33.08 3.11
N ALA A 507 37.72 -32.62 2.60
CA ALA A 507 38.56 -31.65 3.29
C ALA A 507 37.83 -30.30 3.47
N LEU A 508 37.14 -29.82 2.43
CA LEU A 508 36.31 -28.61 2.52
C LEU A 508 35.14 -28.77 3.47
N GLN A 509 34.49 -29.93 3.48
CA GLN A 509 33.39 -30.22 4.40
C GLN A 509 33.88 -30.20 5.85
N THR A 510 35.00 -30.85 6.14
CA THR A 510 35.59 -30.87 7.49
C THR A 510 36.01 -29.46 7.94
N SER A 511 36.60 -28.68 7.02
CA SER A 511 36.96 -27.28 7.28
C SER A 511 35.71 -26.44 7.59
N TRP A 512 34.65 -26.60 6.79
CA TRP A 512 33.37 -25.93 6.99
C TRP A 512 32.73 -26.32 8.33
N GLU A 513 32.66 -27.61 8.65
CA GLU A 513 32.12 -28.11 9.93
C GLU A 513 32.93 -27.58 11.13
N SER A 514 34.26 -27.52 11.01
CA SER A 514 35.11 -26.96 12.07
C SER A 514 34.95 -25.44 12.25
N THR A 515 34.63 -24.72 11.17
CA THR A 515 34.37 -23.28 11.19
C THR A 515 33.00 -23.01 11.77
N ALA A 516 31.98 -23.77 11.36
CA ALA A 516 30.63 -23.71 11.91
C ALA A 516 30.61 -24.01 13.42
N ALA A 517 31.37 -25.02 13.86
CA ALA A 517 31.50 -25.37 15.28
C ALA A 517 32.27 -24.35 16.14
N ARG A 518 32.97 -23.38 15.53
CA ARG A 518 33.62 -22.25 16.23
C ARG A 518 32.73 -21.01 16.29
N MET A 519 31.70 -20.96 15.47
CA MET A 519 30.75 -19.85 15.38
C MET A 519 29.50 -20.10 16.25
N ASN A 520 29.15 -21.36 16.47
CA ASN A 520 28.30 -21.79 17.60
C ASN A 520 29.14 -21.90 18.87
#